data_AF-A0A257LRU2-F1
#
_entry.id   AF-A0A257LRU2-F1
#
_cell.length_a   1.000
_cell.length_b   1.000
_cell.length_c   1.000
_cell.angle_alpha   90.00
_cell.angle_beta   90.00
_cell.angle_gamma   90.00
#
_symmetry.space_group_name_H-M   'P 1'
#
loop_
_entity.id
_entity.type
_entity.pdbx_description
1 polymer ?
#
loop_
_entity_poly.entity_id
_entity_poly.type
_entity_poly.pdbx_seq_one_letter_code
_entity_poly.pdbx_strand_id
1 'polypeptide(L)'
;DVDNPATGERFTVTLKEGALPLPASAAGTTGGYVTRPCAIGFSGNYPRAYDGLARLLSLDMRVMDPAWIGMKLRKLLNVGEPLGHFMAPVPGLPAGQRRQQVWPSTVAYIARLVIHRYAMLGVLDADGQPLQAMGILAAPARAALAAGATPTTTAAASATPATMAGKACPECGNHTLIHKDGCEFCTACGYVGQCG
;
A
#
# COMPACT_ATOMS: atom_id res chain seq x y z
N ASP A 1 -18.29 -1.22 11.99
CA ASP A 1 -19.30 -2.01 11.26
C ASP A 1 -19.44 -1.52 9.84
N VAL A 2 -19.83 -2.42 8.95
CA VAL A 2 -20.10 -2.16 7.53
C VAL A 2 -21.53 -2.58 7.25
N ASP A 3 -22.29 -1.67 6.64
CA ASP A 3 -23.68 -1.87 6.23
C ASP A 3 -23.83 -1.37 4.80
N ASN A 4 -24.02 -2.30 3.87
CA ASN A 4 -24.27 -2.03 2.46
C ASN A 4 -25.72 -2.43 2.14
N PRO A 5 -26.66 -1.46 2.07
CA PRO A 5 -28.06 -1.75 1.82
C PRO A 5 -28.33 -2.21 0.38
N ALA A 6 -27.43 -1.94 -0.58
CA ALA A 6 -27.62 -2.31 -1.97
C ALA A 6 -27.49 -3.83 -2.19
N THR A 7 -26.54 -4.46 -1.49
CA THR A 7 -26.30 -5.91 -1.56
C THR A 7 -26.79 -6.67 -0.31
N GLY A 8 -27.30 -5.95 0.70
CA GLY A 8 -27.82 -6.51 1.94
C GLY A 8 -26.74 -6.97 2.93
N GLU A 9 -25.49 -6.55 2.73
CA GLU A 9 -24.35 -6.95 3.56
C GLU A 9 -24.34 -6.15 4.85
N ARG A 10 -24.20 -6.86 5.98
CA ARG A 10 -24.17 -6.26 7.31
C ARG A 10 -23.26 -7.06 8.22
N PHE A 11 -22.04 -6.57 8.40
CA PHE A 11 -21.00 -7.30 9.13
C PHE A 11 -20.02 -6.37 9.84
N THR A 12 -19.29 -6.95 10.79
CA THR A 12 -18.24 -6.28 11.54
C THR A 12 -16.89 -6.68 10.97
N VAL A 13 -16.03 -5.68 10.72
CA VAL A 13 -14.62 -5.86 10.36
C VAL A 13 -13.79 -5.83 11.63
N THR A 14 -13.00 -6.87 11.86
CA THR A 14 -12.08 -6.97 12.99
C THR A 14 -10.64 -6.99 12.49
N LEU A 15 -9.80 -6.13 13.05
CA LEU A 15 -8.36 -6.09 12.77
C LEU A 15 -7.62 -6.54 14.03
N LYS A 16 -6.84 -7.61 13.91
CA LYS A 16 -5.92 -8.03 14.96
C LYS A 16 -4.62 -7.28 14.76
N GLU A 17 -4.11 -6.68 15.82
CA GLU A 17 -2.84 -5.94 15.82
C GLU A 17 -1.80 -6.67 16.65
N GLY A 18 -0.53 -6.54 16.25
CA GLY A 18 0.61 -7.10 16.96
C GLY A 18 1.77 -6.09 17.00
N ALA A 19 2.51 -6.10 18.10
CA ALA A 19 3.73 -5.33 18.28
C ALA A 19 4.90 -6.07 17.63
N LEU A 20 5.57 -5.41 16.68
CA LEU A 20 6.74 -5.93 15.98
C LEU A 20 7.99 -5.19 16.45
N PRO A 21 9.09 -5.88 16.80
CA PRO A 21 10.33 -5.20 17.17
C PRO A 21 10.92 -4.49 15.95
N LEU A 22 11.31 -3.23 16.11
CA LEU A 22 12.14 -2.54 15.13
C LEU A 22 13.60 -2.99 15.29
N PRO A 23 14.35 -3.15 14.18
CA PRO A 23 15.79 -3.34 14.26
C PRO A 23 16.42 -2.14 14.98
N ALA A 24 17.39 -2.41 15.85
CA ALA A 24 18.16 -1.36 16.50
C ALA A 24 18.82 -0.49 15.43
N SER A 25 18.42 0.78 15.34
CA SER A 25 19.07 1.72 14.44
C SER A 25 20.55 1.86 14.80
N ALA A 26 21.40 2.20 13.83
CA ALA A 26 22.84 2.42 14.01
C ALA A 26 23.20 3.53 15.04
N ALA A 27 22.20 4.19 15.63
CA ALA A 27 22.33 5.23 16.64
C ALA A 27 22.13 4.73 18.09
N GLY A 28 22.35 3.44 18.37
CA GLY A 28 22.46 2.91 19.74
C GLY A 28 21.21 3.06 20.63
N THR A 29 20.06 3.42 20.05
CA THR A 29 18.81 3.56 20.79
C THR A 29 18.11 2.21 20.89
N THR A 30 17.78 1.83 22.12
CA THR A 30 17.13 0.57 22.51
C THR A 30 15.93 0.24 21.63
N GLY A 31 15.85 -1.02 21.17
CA GLY A 31 14.83 -1.50 20.23
C GLY A 31 13.40 -1.11 20.61
N GLY A 32 12.74 -0.34 19.76
CA GLY A 32 11.33 0.01 19.89
C GLY A 32 10.42 -1.07 19.31
N TYR A 33 9.11 -0.95 19.58
CA TYR A 33 8.07 -1.76 18.94
C TYR A 33 7.18 -0.87 18.07
N VAL A 34 6.80 -1.37 16.90
CA VAL A 34 5.76 -0.77 16.06
C VAL A 34 4.52 -1.66 16.08
N THR A 35 3.37 -1.09 16.43
CA THR A 35 2.09 -1.79 16.37
C THR A 35 1.57 -1.79 14.95
N ARG A 36 1.26 -2.97 14.41
CA ARG A 36 0.73 -3.12 13.07
C ARG A 36 -0.41 -4.14 13.01
N PRO A 37 -1.36 -4.00 12.08
CA PRO A 37 -2.32 -5.05 11.81
C PRO A 37 -1.61 -6.32 11.31
N CYS A 38 -2.03 -7.48 11.79
CA CYS A 38 -1.45 -8.80 11.47
C CYS A 38 -2.49 -9.81 10.95
N ALA A 39 -3.77 -9.53 11.13
CA ALA A 39 -4.87 -10.29 10.54
C ALA A 39 -6.14 -9.44 10.46
N ILE A 40 -7.03 -9.79 9.53
CA ILE A 40 -8.36 -9.23 9.38
C ILE A 40 -9.40 -10.36 9.34
N GLY A 41 -10.54 -10.14 9.97
CA GLY A 41 -11.66 -11.07 9.98
C GLY A 41 -13.01 -10.37 9.85
N PHE A 42 -13.98 -11.06 9.29
CA PHE A 42 -15.35 -10.58 9.10
C PHE A 42 -16.32 -11.43 9.93
N SER A 43 -17.37 -10.79 10.46
CA SER A 43 -18.42 -11.49 11.22
C SER A 43 -19.78 -10.85 10.98
N GLY A 44 -20.80 -11.65 10.65
CA GLY A 44 -22.13 -11.18 10.29
C GLY A 44 -22.56 -11.65 8.90
N ASN A 45 -23.41 -10.87 8.24
CA ASN A 45 -23.89 -11.17 6.89
C ASN A 45 -22.95 -10.56 5.85
N TYR A 46 -22.18 -11.39 5.16
CA TYR A 46 -21.29 -10.97 4.08
C TYR A 46 -21.10 -12.10 3.05
N PRO A 47 -20.71 -11.81 1.80
CA PRO A 47 -20.50 -12.83 0.78
C PRO A 47 -19.35 -13.76 1.16
N ARG A 48 -19.53 -15.08 1.04
CA ARG A 48 -18.49 -16.08 1.34
C ARG A 48 -17.17 -15.85 0.59
N ALA A 49 -17.22 -15.21 -0.58
CA ALA A 49 -16.02 -14.81 -1.33
C ALA A 49 -15.06 -13.95 -0.50
N TYR A 50 -15.56 -13.19 0.49
CA TYR A 50 -14.75 -12.35 1.35
C TYR A 50 -13.91 -13.13 2.36
N ASP A 51 -14.19 -14.42 2.59
CA ASP A 51 -13.32 -15.28 3.40
C ASP A 51 -11.93 -15.42 2.74
N GLY A 52 -11.91 -15.55 1.40
CA GLY A 52 -10.68 -15.54 0.61
C GLY A 52 -9.96 -14.20 0.67
N LEU A 53 -10.71 -13.09 0.58
CA LEU A 53 -10.17 -11.73 0.72
C LEU A 53 -9.51 -11.55 2.10
N ALA A 54 -10.20 -11.93 3.19
CA ALA A 54 -9.70 -11.83 4.55
C ALA A 54 -8.41 -12.64 4.73
N ARG A 55 -8.37 -13.85 4.16
CA ARG A 55 -7.18 -14.71 4.20
C ARG A 55 -6.00 -14.10 3.46
N LEU A 56 -6.22 -13.61 2.24
CA LEU A 56 -5.18 -12.98 1.43
C LEU A 56 -4.64 -11.71 2.07
N LEU A 57 -5.52 -10.82 2.56
CA LEU A 57 -5.11 -9.62 3.27
C LEU A 57 -4.33 -9.96 4.55
N SER A 58 -4.79 -10.94 5.33
CA SER A 58 -4.08 -11.38 6.53
C SER A 58 -2.69 -11.95 6.24
N LEU A 59 -2.48 -12.58 5.07
CA LEU A 59 -1.16 -13.02 4.64
C LEU A 59 -0.26 -11.82 4.32
N ASP A 60 -0.76 -10.85 3.55
CA ASP A 60 0.00 -9.65 3.20
C ASP A 60 0.33 -8.78 4.42
N MET A 61 -0.57 -8.70 5.40
CA MET A 61 -0.33 -7.96 6.66
C MET A 61 0.85 -8.53 7.47
N ARG A 62 1.17 -9.82 7.30
CA ARG A 62 2.31 -10.44 7.99
C ARG A 62 3.64 -10.15 7.31
N VAL A 63 3.61 -9.83 6.01
CA VAL A 63 4.81 -9.38 5.28
C VAL A 63 5.37 -8.14 5.97
N MET A 64 6.70 -8.08 6.11
CA MET A 64 7.36 -7.02 6.88
C MET A 64 7.22 -5.63 6.24
N ASP A 65 6.96 -5.59 4.93
CA ASP A 65 6.95 -4.37 4.13
C ASP A 65 5.55 -3.69 4.06
N PRO A 66 5.37 -2.50 4.67
CA PRO A 66 4.12 -1.75 4.59
C PRO A 66 3.78 -1.28 3.17
N ALA A 67 4.77 -1.09 2.30
CA ALA A 67 4.54 -0.65 0.92
C ALA A 67 3.74 -1.69 0.13
N TRP A 68 3.96 -2.98 0.41
CA TRP A 68 3.26 -4.09 -0.24
C TRP A 68 1.76 -4.07 0.05
N ILE A 69 1.38 -4.04 1.34
CA ILE A 69 -0.02 -3.99 1.75
C ILE A 69 -0.65 -2.65 1.32
N GLY A 70 0.07 -1.53 1.41
CA GLY A 70 -0.40 -0.22 0.94
C GLY A 70 -0.72 -0.23 -0.56
N MET A 71 0.15 -0.80 -1.40
CA MET A 71 -0.10 -0.96 -2.84
C MET A 71 -1.36 -1.80 -3.12
N LYS A 72 -1.54 -2.91 -2.41
CA LYS A 72 -2.71 -3.77 -2.58
C LYS A 72 -4.00 -3.07 -2.17
N LEU A 73 -4.00 -2.41 -1.00
CA LEU A 73 -5.16 -1.68 -0.50
C LEU A 73 -5.56 -0.54 -1.45
N ARG A 74 -4.59 0.21 -2.00
CA ARG A 74 -4.87 1.27 -2.99
C ARG A 74 -5.54 0.73 -4.26
N LYS A 75 -5.15 -0.46 -4.73
CA LYS A 75 -5.84 -1.11 -5.85
C LYS A 75 -7.28 -1.49 -5.50
N LEU A 76 -7.50 -1.98 -4.27
CA LEU A 76 -8.84 -2.36 -3.79
C LEU A 76 -9.81 -1.16 -3.67
N LEU A 77 -9.32 0.07 -3.47
CA LEU A 77 -10.15 1.28 -3.42
C LEU A 77 -10.98 1.52 -4.68
N ASN A 78 -10.50 1.02 -5.83
CA ASN A 78 -11.13 1.23 -7.14
C ASN A 78 -11.85 -0.03 -7.67
N VAL A 79 -11.95 -1.09 -6.85
CA VAL A 79 -12.69 -2.30 -7.25
C VAL A 79 -14.17 -1.97 -7.25
N GLY A 80 -14.84 -2.19 -8.38
CA GLY A 80 -16.29 -2.13 -8.49
C GLY A 80 -16.89 -3.52 -8.32
N GLU A 81 -18.03 -3.58 -7.63
CA GLU A 81 -18.87 -4.78 -7.56
C GLU A 81 -20.19 -4.49 -8.30
N PRO A 82 -20.78 -5.47 -9.02
CA PRO A 82 -22.07 -5.29 -9.66
C PRO A 82 -23.12 -4.89 -8.63
N LEU A 83 -23.71 -3.70 -8.77
CA LEU A 83 -24.67 -3.13 -7.82
C LEU A 83 -24.15 -3.01 -6.37
N GLY A 84 -22.83 -3.06 -6.15
CA GLY A 84 -22.23 -2.99 -4.82
C GLY A 84 -21.86 -1.60 -4.34
N HIS A 85 -22.12 -0.56 -5.14
CA HIS A 85 -21.85 0.82 -4.75
C HIS A 85 -22.84 1.29 -3.68
N PHE A 86 -22.35 2.02 -2.67
CA PHE A 86 -23.18 2.48 -1.56
C PHE A 86 -22.59 3.71 -0.88
N MET A 87 -23.41 4.44 -0.15
CA MET A 87 -22.98 5.62 0.58
C MET A 87 -22.50 5.24 1.99
N ALA A 88 -21.29 5.65 2.36
CA ALA A 88 -20.73 5.41 3.69
C ALA A 88 -19.86 6.57 4.18
N PRO A 89 -19.62 6.69 5.50
CA PRO A 89 -18.75 7.72 6.07
C PRO A 89 -17.35 7.72 5.48
N VAL A 90 -16.72 8.89 5.40
CA VAL A 90 -15.30 9.02 5.02
C VAL A 90 -14.44 8.94 6.28
N PRO A 91 -13.62 7.89 6.46
CA PRO A 91 -12.74 7.78 7.62
C PRO A 91 -11.61 8.81 7.55
N GLY A 92 -11.09 9.24 8.70
CA GLY A 92 -9.93 10.14 8.79
C GLY A 92 -10.21 11.63 8.70
N LEU A 93 -11.46 12.06 8.83
CA LEU A 93 -11.80 13.49 8.95
C LEU A 93 -11.42 14.04 10.34
N PRO A 94 -11.10 15.35 10.44
CA PRO A 94 -10.85 16.00 11.72
C PRO A 94 -12.02 15.84 12.70
N ALA A 95 -11.71 15.89 14.00
CA ALA A 95 -12.71 15.80 15.06
C ALA A 95 -13.83 16.84 14.84
N GLY A 96 -15.08 16.37 14.84
CA GLY A 96 -16.27 17.20 14.61
C GLY A 96 -16.75 17.26 13.16
N GLN A 97 -15.97 16.80 12.18
CA GLN A 97 -16.41 16.71 10.78
C GLN A 97 -16.86 15.29 10.43
N ARG A 98 -18.08 15.16 9.92
CA ARG A 98 -18.62 13.90 9.39
C ARG A 98 -19.07 14.13 7.96
N ARG A 99 -18.37 13.51 7.01
CA ARG A 99 -18.75 13.48 5.60
C ARG A 99 -19.09 12.05 5.22
N GLN A 100 -20.05 11.89 4.33
CA GLN A 100 -20.35 10.63 3.67
C GLN A 100 -20.09 10.79 2.18
N GLN A 101 -19.72 9.71 1.52
CA GLN A 101 -19.56 9.67 0.07
C GLN A 101 -20.00 8.31 -0.47
N VAL A 102 -20.22 8.24 -1.78
CA VAL A 102 -20.47 6.96 -2.45
C VAL A 102 -19.14 6.24 -2.65
N TRP A 103 -19.09 4.98 -2.23
CA TRP A 103 -18.00 4.04 -2.46
C TRP A 103 -18.37 3.08 -3.59
N PRO A 104 -17.41 2.65 -4.43
CA PRO A 104 -17.71 1.82 -5.60
C PRO A 104 -18.09 0.37 -5.26
N SER A 105 -17.72 -0.11 -4.08
CA SER A 105 -17.99 -1.48 -3.60
C SER A 105 -17.80 -1.59 -2.09
N THR A 106 -18.29 -2.67 -1.48
CA THR A 106 -17.98 -2.99 -0.08
C THR A 106 -16.49 -3.24 0.11
N VAL A 107 -15.84 -3.93 -0.83
CA VAL A 107 -14.40 -4.19 -0.80
C VAL A 107 -13.59 -2.89 -0.78
N ALA A 108 -13.97 -1.90 -1.58
CA ALA A 108 -13.33 -0.59 -1.57
C ALA A 108 -13.48 0.12 -0.23
N TYR A 109 -14.66 0.02 0.40
CA TYR A 109 -14.88 0.59 1.72
C TYR A 109 -14.08 -0.13 2.83
N ILE A 110 -14.00 -1.47 2.79
CA ILE A 110 -13.12 -2.23 3.70
C ILE A 110 -11.67 -1.77 3.53
N ALA A 111 -11.19 -1.64 2.28
CA ALA A 111 -9.83 -1.18 2.02
C ALA A 111 -9.58 0.22 2.60
N ARG A 112 -10.54 1.15 2.47
CA ARG A 112 -10.45 2.47 3.09
C ARG A 112 -10.36 2.40 4.61
N LEU A 113 -11.18 1.57 5.27
CA LEU A 113 -11.15 1.39 6.72
C LEU A 113 -9.80 0.85 7.20
N VAL A 114 -9.25 -0.12 6.48
CA VAL A 114 -7.93 -0.69 6.77
C VAL A 114 -6.85 0.38 6.61
N ILE A 115 -6.81 1.12 5.49
CA ILE A 115 -5.85 2.23 5.28
C ILE A 115 -5.94 3.24 6.43
N HIS A 116 -7.16 3.62 6.83
CA HIS A 116 -7.34 4.56 7.93
C HIS A 116 -6.78 4.03 9.25
N ARG A 117 -6.93 2.74 9.55
CA ARG A 117 -6.33 2.16 10.74
C ARG A 117 -4.80 2.14 10.68
N TYR A 118 -4.23 1.80 9.51
CA TYR A 118 -2.78 1.91 9.29
C TYR A 118 -2.26 3.34 9.46
N ALA A 119 -3.04 4.34 9.03
CA ALA A 119 -2.70 5.75 9.22
C ALA A 119 -2.73 6.18 10.69
N MET A 120 -3.72 5.71 11.45
CA MET A 120 -3.77 5.95 12.90
C MET A 120 -2.60 5.31 13.65
N LEU A 121 -2.05 4.21 13.14
CA LEU A 121 -0.88 3.53 13.71
C LEU A 121 0.45 4.13 13.25
N GLY A 122 0.44 5.16 12.40
CA GLY A 122 1.66 5.81 11.89
C GLY A 122 2.48 4.92 10.95
N VAL A 123 1.84 3.93 10.30
CA VAL A 123 2.52 3.01 9.36
C VAL A 123 2.34 3.46 7.91
N LEU A 124 1.11 3.85 7.56
CA LEU A 124 0.78 4.46 6.25
C LEU A 124 0.32 5.90 6.44
N ASP A 125 0.23 6.67 5.37
CA ASP A 125 -0.47 7.95 5.34
C ASP A 125 -1.98 7.77 5.03
N ALA A 126 -2.70 8.89 4.90
CA ALA A 126 -4.13 8.89 4.60
C ALA A 126 -4.47 8.31 3.22
N ASP A 127 -3.52 8.34 2.28
CA ASP A 127 -3.64 7.85 0.90
C ASP A 127 -3.16 6.40 0.74
N GLY A 128 -2.64 5.79 1.82
CA GLY A 128 -2.13 4.42 1.84
C GLY A 128 -0.69 4.28 1.32
N GLN A 129 0.10 5.34 1.35
CA GLN A 129 1.55 5.29 1.11
C GLN A 129 2.30 5.00 2.42
N PRO A 130 3.44 4.28 2.37
CA PRO A 130 4.25 4.03 3.57
C PRO A 130 4.93 5.32 4.05
N LEU A 131 4.85 5.59 5.37
CA LEU A 131 5.54 6.73 5.97
C LEU A 131 7.05 6.49 6.12
N GLN A 132 7.45 5.22 6.24
CA GLN A 132 8.85 4.79 6.34
C GLN A 132 9.05 3.55 5.48
N ALA A 133 10.18 3.51 4.76
CA ALA A 133 10.61 2.30 4.08
C ALA A 133 11.09 1.29 5.14
N MET A 134 10.18 0.41 5.57
CA MET A 134 10.51 -0.72 6.43
C MET A 134 10.41 -1.98 5.57
N GLY A 135 11.51 -2.70 5.34
CA GLY A 135 11.46 -3.96 4.57
C GLY A 135 12.75 -4.34 3.88
N ILE A 136 12.86 -5.62 3.50
CA ILE A 136 14.01 -6.21 2.76
C ILE A 136 14.27 -5.51 1.41
N LEU A 137 13.23 -4.90 0.82
CA LEU A 137 13.31 -4.16 -0.44
C LEU A 137 13.42 -2.64 -0.22
N ALA A 138 14.11 -2.20 0.83
CA ALA A 138 14.47 -0.80 0.99
C ALA A 138 15.25 -0.34 -0.25
N ALA A 139 14.55 0.24 -1.23
CA ALA A 139 15.18 1.00 -2.28
C ALA A 139 15.95 2.12 -1.58
N PRO A 140 17.27 2.27 -1.83
CA PRO A 140 18.06 3.28 -1.16
C PRO A 140 17.38 4.62 -1.40
N ALA A 141 17.22 5.40 -0.33
CA ALA A 141 16.54 6.69 -0.29
C ALA A 141 17.02 7.63 -1.41
N ARG A 142 16.46 7.48 -2.61
CA ARG A 142 16.70 8.39 -3.75
C ARG A 142 15.78 9.61 -3.71
N ALA A 143 14.88 9.70 -2.73
CA ALA A 143 13.95 10.81 -2.57
C ALA A 143 14.42 11.90 -1.58
N ALA A 144 15.49 11.68 -0.79
CA ALA A 144 15.98 12.66 0.19
C ALA A 144 17.12 13.57 -0.32
N LEU A 145 17.64 13.34 -1.54
CA LEU A 145 18.72 14.14 -2.14
C LEU A 145 18.21 15.28 -3.04
N ALA A 146 16.90 15.51 -3.11
CA ALA A 146 16.32 16.64 -3.83
C ALA A 146 16.27 17.95 -3.01
N ALA A 147 16.76 17.96 -1.76
CA ALA A 147 16.92 19.15 -0.94
C ALA A 147 18.41 19.31 -0.58
N GLY A 148 19.09 20.22 -1.29
CA GLY A 148 20.55 20.33 -1.34
C GLY A 148 21.23 20.58 0.00
N ALA A 149 21.81 19.52 0.58
CA ALA A 149 22.80 19.61 1.63
C ALA A 149 23.99 18.71 1.28
N THR A 150 25.16 19.31 1.06
CA THR A 150 26.43 18.61 0.91
C THR A 150 26.94 18.14 2.27
N PRO A 151 27.40 16.88 2.36
CA PRO A 151 28.54 16.59 3.20
C PRO A 151 29.63 15.89 2.40
N THR A 152 30.79 16.53 2.43
CA THR A 152 32.09 15.99 2.11
C THR A 152 32.40 14.81 3.04
N THR A 153 32.62 13.61 2.50
CA THR A 153 33.63 12.67 2.98
C THR A 153 33.75 11.44 2.07
N THR A 154 34.98 11.18 1.67
CA THR A 154 35.49 10.06 0.88
C THR A 154 35.22 8.70 1.52
N ALA A 155 34.50 7.82 0.81
CA ALA A 155 34.52 6.37 1.03
C ALA A 155 34.23 5.62 -0.28
N ALA A 156 34.96 4.52 -0.48
CA ALA A 156 35.26 3.83 -1.72
C ALA A 156 34.07 3.47 -2.62
N ALA A 157 34.25 3.76 -3.90
CA ALA A 157 33.39 3.35 -5.01
C ALA A 157 33.31 1.81 -5.09
N SER A 158 32.18 1.26 -4.68
CA SER A 158 31.73 -0.05 -5.14
C SER A 158 30.89 0.19 -6.38
N ALA A 159 31.40 -0.22 -7.54
CA ALA A 159 30.71 -0.09 -8.82
C ALA A 159 29.41 -0.90 -8.80
N THR A 160 28.31 -0.26 -8.40
CA THR A 160 26.95 -0.72 -8.72
C THR A 160 26.81 -0.77 -10.24
N PRO A 161 26.25 -1.85 -10.82
CA PRO A 161 25.82 -1.80 -12.20
C PRO A 161 24.79 -0.68 -12.29
N ALA A 162 25.15 0.42 -12.97
CA ALA A 162 24.22 1.48 -13.23
C ALA A 162 23.07 0.87 -14.05
N THR A 163 21.91 0.71 -13.43
CA THR A 163 20.67 0.44 -14.16
C THR A 163 20.51 1.56 -15.17
N MET A 164 20.74 1.25 -16.45
CA MET A 164 20.55 2.21 -17.52
C MET A 164 19.10 2.65 -17.51
N ALA A 165 18.87 3.95 -17.31
CA ALA A 165 17.53 4.53 -17.38
C ALA A 165 17.00 4.32 -18.80
N GLY A 166 15.90 3.58 -18.93
CA GLY A 166 15.19 3.40 -20.20
C GLY A 166 14.44 4.67 -20.58
N LYS A 167 13.80 4.65 -21.76
CA LYS A 167 12.83 5.70 -22.12
C LYS A 167 11.68 5.71 -21.10
N ALA A 168 11.01 6.86 -20.99
CA ALA A 168 9.78 6.95 -20.19
C ALA A 168 8.70 6.06 -20.82
N CYS A 169 8.10 5.19 -20.02
CA CYS A 169 6.96 4.40 -20.47
C CYS A 169 5.74 5.30 -20.72
N PRO A 170 5.05 5.19 -21.86
CA PRO A 170 3.88 6.01 -22.18
C PRO A 170 2.67 5.73 -21.27
N GLU A 171 2.64 4.59 -20.58
CA GLU A 171 1.54 4.21 -19.69
C GLU A 171 1.79 4.62 -18.23
N CYS A 172 2.94 4.27 -17.67
CA CYS A 172 3.22 4.50 -16.24
C CYS A 172 4.23 5.62 -15.96
N GLY A 173 4.82 6.24 -16.99
CA GLY A 173 5.79 7.33 -16.85
C GLY A 173 7.15 6.93 -16.29
N ASN A 174 7.36 5.66 -15.91
CA ASN A 174 8.61 5.21 -15.33
C ASN A 174 9.69 5.05 -16.41
N HIS A 175 10.94 5.43 -16.10
CA HIS A 175 12.09 5.37 -17.01
C HIS A 175 12.68 3.95 -17.13
N THR A 176 11.83 2.99 -17.42
CA THR A 176 12.13 1.55 -17.39
C THR A 176 11.63 0.84 -18.66
N LEU A 177 11.43 1.57 -19.75
CA LEU A 177 11.11 1.01 -21.06
C LEU A 177 12.38 0.49 -21.73
N ILE A 178 12.42 -0.82 -22.01
CA ILE A 178 13.54 -1.52 -22.64
C ILE A 178 13.07 -2.19 -23.94
N HIS A 179 13.99 -2.51 -24.86
CA HIS A 179 13.66 -3.38 -26.00
C HIS A 179 13.94 -4.83 -25.62
N LYS A 180 12.93 -5.68 -25.70
CA LYS A 180 13.03 -7.11 -25.40
C LYS A 180 12.25 -7.89 -26.45
N ASP A 181 12.90 -8.87 -27.08
CA ASP A 181 12.29 -9.77 -28.07
C ASP A 181 11.67 -9.02 -29.27
N GLY A 182 12.29 -7.92 -29.70
CA GLY A 182 11.83 -7.09 -30.82
C GLY A 182 10.69 -6.14 -30.48
N CYS A 183 10.27 -6.04 -29.22
CA CYS A 183 9.21 -5.11 -28.79
C CYS A 183 9.70 -4.15 -27.70
N GLU A 184 9.08 -2.99 -27.59
CA GLU A 184 9.21 -2.14 -26.40
C GLU A 184 8.49 -2.80 -25.21
N PHE A 185 9.20 -3.02 -24.10
CA PHE A 185 8.69 -3.64 -22.88
C PHE A 185 9.00 -2.78 -21.66
N CYS A 186 8.00 -2.48 -20.82
CA CYS A 186 8.24 -1.78 -19.55
C CYS A 186 8.39 -2.78 -18.40
N THR A 187 9.55 -2.79 -17.75
CA THR A 187 9.80 -3.69 -16.60
C THR A 187 9.07 -3.29 -15.32
N ALA A 188 8.47 -2.08 -15.27
CA ALA A 188 7.75 -1.60 -14.10
C ALA A 188 6.24 -1.89 -14.13
N CYS A 189 5.58 -1.74 -15.28
CA CYS A 189 4.13 -1.97 -15.42
C CYS A 189 3.76 -3.13 -16.35
N GLY A 190 4.71 -3.66 -17.14
CA GLY A 190 4.46 -4.73 -18.10
C GLY A 190 3.94 -4.28 -19.46
N TYR A 191 3.93 -2.98 -19.75
CA TYR A 191 3.54 -2.43 -21.06
C TYR A 191 4.34 -3.05 -22.21
N VAL A 192 3.67 -3.44 -23.30
CA VAL A 192 4.26 -3.91 -24.56
C VAL A 192 3.87 -2.94 -25.68
N GLY A 193 4.85 -2.30 -26.30
CA GLY A 193 4.69 -1.31 -27.36
C GLY A 193 4.91 -1.90 -28.76
N GLN A 194 5.34 -1.04 -29.70
CA GLN A 194 5.61 -1.46 -31.08
C GLN A 194 6.68 -2.56 -31.12
N CYS A 195 6.38 -3.60 -31.92
CA CYS A 195 7.29 -4.69 -32.23
C CYS A 195 7.85 -4.51 -33.65
N GLY A 196 9.18 -4.48 -33.79
CA GLY A 196 9.90 -4.25 -35.04
C GLY A 196 11.28 -4.91 -35.05
#